data_AF-A0A257LD52-F1
#
_entry.id   AF-A0A257LD52-F1
#
_cell.length_a   1.000
_cell.length_b   1.000
_cell.length_c   1.000
_cell.angle_alpha   90.00
_cell.angle_beta   90.00
_cell.angle_gamma   90.00
#
_symmetry.space_group_name_H-M   'P 1'
#
loop_
_entity.id
_entity.type
_entity.pdbx_description
1 polymer ?
#
loop_
_entity_poly.entity_id
_entity_poly.type
_entity_poly.pdbx_seq_one_letter_code
_entity_poly.pdbx_strand_id
1 'polypeptide(L)'
;MATENRPYLELPPQAPDAPPPKPRAAASLIVLRDSPRGMEVLMIRRAERPGDQNSGATVFPGGLLDASDRGHYERCNGLDDAAASARLGLPSDGLHYWVAAVRECFEEAGLLFATNADGHTVDLNALPADEVVALRRALHANQIGMAEVCARFGVLLATDQLAYYSHWITPKGMPKIFDTRFFITEAPAGQTAVADATETVDLLWMTPAEVLDRNNGLRLMNVTEITLKHIATFSKAADAVAWARAQTTVPLNRPRIGISAKGKRPLNRGDWAYAELGRLDPEGKGTASIELTPGAAVWLSPRVLRVTAPNGSMMTGPGTNSYFIGAPGSDSWALLDPGPDDADHVRALLAAAPGTITRILVTHTHKDHSPAAAAIAAATGAPTYGQVAAHPEWQDTDFRPHHTLADGDVLALGEGVTLRAVHTPGHASNHLCFLLEEERLLFTGDHLMQGSTVVINPPDGDMAVYLASLRKLQALDLDWLAPGHGFLIDQPQAVVAKTIAHRLAREAKVLAAVQAQGPAGEDALLATVYADTPARLHAVALRSLRAHLHKLHDDGVVTAADGAWRTV
;
A
#
# COMPACT_ATOMS: atom_id res chain seq x y z
N MET A 1 -10.14 -37.87 -31.03
CA MET A 1 -9.49 -37.10 -32.12
C MET A 1 -8.55 -36.10 -31.46
N ALA A 2 -7.31 -36.07 -31.95
CA ALA A 2 -6.13 -35.32 -31.52
C ALA A 2 -6.23 -34.36 -30.32
N THR A 3 -5.52 -34.72 -29.25
CA THR A 3 -5.03 -33.82 -28.20
C THR A 3 -4.07 -32.79 -28.82
N GLU A 4 -4.58 -31.60 -29.14
CA GLU A 4 -3.69 -30.45 -29.36
C GLU A 4 -3.14 -30.03 -28.00
N ASN A 5 -1.86 -30.34 -27.77
CA ASN A 5 -1.02 -29.70 -26.76
C ASN A 5 -1.16 -28.19 -26.94
N ARG A 6 -2.00 -27.53 -26.13
CA ARG A 6 -1.84 -26.09 -25.89
C ARG A 6 -0.45 -25.93 -25.28
N PRO A 7 0.46 -25.19 -25.92
CA PRO A 7 1.80 -25.03 -25.38
C PRO A 7 1.63 -24.39 -24.01
N TYR A 8 2.21 -25.01 -22.99
CA TYR A 8 2.64 -24.27 -21.82
C TYR A 8 3.32 -23.01 -22.36
N LEU A 9 2.92 -21.84 -21.87
CA LEU A 9 3.84 -20.71 -21.89
C LEU A 9 5.01 -21.14 -21.01
N GLU A 10 5.93 -21.91 -21.58
CA GLU A 10 7.31 -21.88 -21.15
C GLU A 10 7.63 -20.39 -21.08
N LEU A 11 7.86 -19.90 -19.85
CA LEU A 11 8.47 -18.59 -19.69
C LEU A 11 9.69 -18.63 -20.60
N PRO A 12 9.77 -17.78 -21.64
CA PRO A 12 10.80 -17.88 -22.65
C PRO A 12 12.16 -17.93 -21.93
N PRO A 13 13.09 -18.81 -22.35
CA PRO A 13 14.40 -18.91 -21.72
C PRO A 13 14.99 -17.52 -21.66
N GLN A 14 15.18 -17.02 -20.44
CA GLN A 14 15.65 -15.67 -20.22
C GLN A 14 17.06 -15.59 -20.81
N ALA A 15 17.26 -14.69 -21.77
CA ALA A 15 18.59 -14.19 -22.06
C ALA A 15 19.21 -13.76 -20.73
N PRO A 16 20.52 -14.01 -20.47
CA PRO A 16 21.14 -13.60 -19.23
C PRO A 16 20.90 -12.09 -19.05
N ASP A 17 20.08 -11.74 -18.05
CA ASP A 17 19.73 -10.34 -17.78
C ASP A 17 21.04 -9.59 -17.53
N ALA A 18 21.21 -8.44 -18.18
CA ALA A 18 22.34 -7.56 -17.91
C ALA A 18 22.41 -7.29 -16.40
N PRO A 19 23.61 -7.19 -15.79
CA PRO A 19 23.72 -6.98 -14.35
C PRO A 19 22.91 -5.74 -13.95
N PRO A 20 22.10 -5.83 -12.87
CA PRO A 20 21.20 -4.75 -12.51
C PRO A 20 22.01 -3.46 -12.27
N PRO A 21 21.51 -2.30 -12.75
CA PRO A 21 22.21 -1.03 -12.59
C PRO A 21 22.42 -0.73 -11.10
N LYS A 22 23.67 -0.39 -10.74
CA LYS A 22 24.01 -0.01 -9.36
C LYS A 22 23.20 1.23 -8.95
N PRO A 23 22.47 1.21 -7.81
CA PRO A 23 21.77 2.37 -7.31
C PRO A 23 22.73 3.54 -7.06
N ARG A 24 22.33 4.73 -7.51
CA ARG A 24 23.04 5.99 -7.29
C ARG A 24 22.50 6.65 -6.04
N ALA A 25 23.34 6.83 -5.04
CA ALA A 25 22.95 7.49 -3.80
C ALA A 25 22.65 8.97 -4.06
N ALA A 26 21.54 9.45 -3.52
CA ALA A 26 21.10 10.83 -3.66
C ALA A 26 20.49 11.36 -2.35
N ALA A 27 20.51 12.68 -2.19
CA ALA A 27 19.85 13.38 -1.10
C ALA A 27 18.99 14.53 -1.64
N SER A 28 17.85 14.77 -1.02
CA SER A 28 16.97 15.89 -1.39
C SER A 28 16.42 16.57 -0.14
N LEU A 29 16.27 17.89 -0.19
CA LEU A 29 15.83 18.71 0.93
C LEU A 29 14.49 19.37 0.64
N ILE A 30 13.49 19.03 1.44
CA ILE A 30 12.17 19.66 1.45
C ILE A 30 12.27 20.87 2.37
N VAL A 31 12.18 22.07 1.81
CA VAL A 31 12.22 23.31 2.58
C VAL A 31 10.81 23.90 2.68
N LEU A 32 10.35 24.13 3.90
CA LEU A 32 9.03 24.64 4.20
C LEU A 32 9.09 26.05 4.78
N ARG A 33 8.05 26.86 4.57
CA ARG A 33 7.85 28.10 5.31
C ARG A 33 6.37 28.35 5.53
N ASP A 34 6.02 29.05 6.61
CA ASP A 34 4.66 29.53 6.80
C ASP A 34 4.48 30.90 6.13
N SER A 35 3.37 31.08 5.42
CA SER A 35 2.95 32.36 4.86
C SER A 35 1.50 32.68 5.21
N PRO A 36 1.00 33.92 4.98
CA PRO A 36 -0.41 34.23 5.14
C PRO A 36 -1.37 33.37 4.28
N ARG A 37 -0.87 32.74 3.21
CA ARG A 37 -1.64 31.82 2.35
C ARG A 37 -1.67 30.39 2.89
N GLY A 38 -0.90 30.09 3.93
CA GLY A 38 -0.67 28.76 4.48
C GLY A 38 0.79 28.34 4.40
N MET A 39 1.05 27.08 4.76
CA MET A 39 2.38 26.49 4.62
C MET A 39 2.74 26.35 3.13
N GLU A 40 3.89 26.90 2.76
CA GLU A 40 4.48 26.84 1.42
C GLU A 40 5.70 25.91 1.43
N VAL A 41 5.96 25.30 0.28
CA VAL A 41 7.13 24.46 0.02
C VAL A 41 7.94 25.07 -1.12
N LEU A 42 9.26 25.00 -0.99
CA LEU A 42 10.18 25.40 -2.04
C LEU A 42 10.24 24.32 -3.12
N MET A 43 9.88 24.70 -4.34
CA MET A 43 9.94 23.85 -5.52
C MET A 43 10.91 24.40 -6.55
N ILE A 44 11.62 23.51 -7.23
CA ILE A 44 12.55 23.80 -8.31
C ILE A 44 11.96 23.30 -9.61
N ARG A 45 11.88 24.16 -10.64
CA ARG A 45 11.57 23.74 -12.00
C ARG A 45 12.86 23.53 -12.79
N ARG A 46 13.16 22.28 -13.13
CA ARG A 46 14.35 21.93 -13.92
C ARG A 46 14.20 22.37 -15.36
N ALA A 47 15.31 22.75 -15.99
CA ALA A 47 15.35 23.03 -17.42
C ALA A 47 14.85 21.86 -18.27
N GLU A 48 14.14 22.18 -19.36
CA GLU A 48 13.78 21.19 -20.37
C GLU A 48 15.04 20.80 -21.15
N ARG A 49 15.31 19.49 -21.23
CA ARG A 49 16.44 18.92 -21.99
C ARG A 49 15.85 18.00 -23.06
N PRO A 50 16.12 18.24 -24.36
CA PRO A 50 15.55 17.42 -25.42
C PRO A 50 15.85 15.93 -25.23
N GLY A 51 14.82 15.09 -25.26
CA GLY A 51 14.97 13.62 -25.13
C GLY A 51 15.00 13.07 -23.70
N ASP A 52 14.98 13.91 -22.65
CA ASP A 52 14.83 13.45 -21.27
C ASP A 52 13.38 13.59 -20.81
N GLN A 53 12.70 12.45 -20.65
CA GLN A 53 11.31 12.40 -20.18
C GLN A 53 11.13 12.93 -18.76
N ASN A 54 12.17 13.20 -17.97
CA ASN A 54 12.04 13.83 -16.65
C ASN A 54 12.48 15.30 -16.63
N SER A 55 12.87 15.86 -17.78
CA SER A 55 13.18 17.29 -17.89
C SER A 55 11.91 18.15 -17.84
N GLY A 56 12.04 19.39 -17.38
CA GLY A 56 10.89 20.27 -17.12
C GLY A 56 10.09 19.92 -15.85
N ALA A 57 10.52 18.90 -15.09
CA ALA A 57 9.82 18.48 -13.87
C ALA A 57 10.02 19.48 -12.72
N THR A 58 8.98 19.61 -11.91
CA THR A 58 8.99 20.34 -10.65
C THR A 58 9.35 19.38 -9.51
N VAL A 59 10.45 19.66 -8.82
CA VAL A 59 11.06 18.78 -7.81
C VAL A 59 11.50 19.56 -6.57
N PHE A 60 11.92 18.86 -5.52
CA PHE A 60 12.61 19.48 -4.40
C PHE A 60 14.10 19.67 -4.74
N PRO A 61 14.80 20.63 -4.11
CA PRO A 61 16.24 20.75 -4.21
C PRO A 61 16.94 19.42 -3.87
N GLY A 62 17.90 19.00 -4.68
CA GLY A 62 18.61 17.74 -4.43
C GLY A 62 19.28 17.08 -5.63
N GLY A 63 20.27 16.24 -5.31
CA GLY A 63 21.11 15.59 -6.29
C GLY A 63 21.89 14.40 -5.74
N LEU A 64 22.94 14.01 -6.46
CA LEU A 64 23.75 12.85 -6.11
C LEU A 64 24.69 13.20 -4.95
N LEU A 65 25.02 12.20 -4.14
CA LEU A 65 26.12 12.34 -3.19
C LEU A 65 27.43 12.52 -3.96
N ASP A 66 28.26 13.45 -3.50
CA ASP A 66 29.60 13.69 -4.01
C ASP A 66 30.66 13.17 -3.03
N ALA A 67 31.85 12.84 -3.53
CA ALA A 67 32.94 12.38 -2.67
C ALA A 67 33.39 13.46 -1.67
N SER A 68 33.22 14.75 -2.00
CA SER A 68 33.55 15.89 -1.14
C SER A 68 32.57 16.08 0.02
N ASP A 69 31.43 15.39 0.01
CA ASP A 69 30.50 15.40 1.15
C ASP A 69 31.10 14.63 2.36
N ARG A 70 32.21 13.87 2.18
CA ARG A 70 32.78 12.93 3.17
C ARG A 70 33.79 13.58 4.09
N GLY A 71 33.87 13.08 5.32
CA GLY A 71 35.09 13.14 6.13
C GLY A 71 35.37 14.48 6.80
N HIS A 72 34.52 15.48 6.59
CA HIS A 72 34.58 16.81 7.21
C HIS A 72 33.46 17.02 8.23
N TYR A 73 33.15 15.97 9.00
CA TYR A 73 32.02 15.95 9.93
C TYR A 73 32.23 16.85 11.15
N GLU A 74 33.48 17.27 11.43
CA GLU A 74 33.78 18.34 12.39
C GLU A 74 33.16 19.69 11.99
N ARG A 75 32.71 19.83 10.74
CA ARG A 75 31.97 21.00 10.24
C ARG A 75 30.46 20.86 10.38
N CYS A 76 29.96 19.80 10.99
CA CYS A 76 28.54 19.57 11.22
C CYS A 76 28.18 19.79 12.69
N ASN A 77 27.06 20.45 12.96
CA ASN A 77 26.57 20.72 14.30
C ASN A 77 25.39 19.80 14.67
N GLY A 78 25.38 19.36 15.93
CA GLY A 78 24.28 18.64 16.59
C GLY A 78 23.95 17.23 16.08
N LEU A 79 24.66 16.70 15.08
CA LEU A 79 24.53 15.31 14.62
C LEU A 79 25.90 14.74 14.25
N ASP A 80 26.28 13.63 14.86
CA ASP A 80 27.49 12.88 14.48
C ASP A 80 27.18 11.75 13.47
N ASP A 81 28.23 11.19 12.87
CA ASP A 81 28.08 10.14 11.86
C ASP A 81 27.51 8.83 12.40
N ALA A 82 27.79 8.49 13.67
CA ALA A 82 27.26 7.28 14.27
C ALA A 82 25.73 7.36 14.41
N ALA A 83 25.22 8.49 14.91
CA ALA A 83 23.80 8.77 15.04
C ALA A 83 23.12 8.88 13.66
N ALA A 84 23.75 9.56 12.69
CA ALA A 84 23.23 9.65 11.33
C ALA A 84 23.17 8.27 10.65
N SER A 85 24.22 7.46 10.76
CA SER A 85 24.29 6.11 10.20
C SER A 85 23.24 5.20 10.82
N ALA A 86 23.10 5.22 12.14
CA ALA A 86 22.05 4.49 12.85
C ALA A 86 20.65 4.92 12.39
N ARG A 87 20.42 6.24 12.21
CA ARG A 87 19.15 6.78 11.73
C ARG A 87 18.80 6.35 10.31
N LEU A 88 19.80 6.17 9.45
CA LEU A 88 19.63 5.73 8.06
C LEU A 88 19.69 4.21 7.88
N GLY A 89 19.99 3.44 8.93
CA GLY A 89 20.23 2.00 8.84
C GLY A 89 21.49 1.65 8.04
N LEU A 90 22.52 2.48 8.12
CA LEU A 90 23.81 2.30 7.44
C LEU A 90 24.90 1.91 8.44
N PRO A 91 25.95 1.17 8.00
CA PRO A 91 27.07 0.80 8.88
C PRO A 91 27.96 1.99 9.25
N SER A 92 28.12 2.96 8.35
CA SER A 92 28.93 4.17 8.53
C SER A 92 28.56 5.21 7.46
N ASP A 93 29.11 6.42 7.58
CA ASP A 93 29.04 7.49 6.58
C ASP A 93 27.59 7.94 6.28
N GLY A 94 26.71 7.85 7.27
CA GLY A 94 25.34 8.34 7.16
C GLY A 94 25.25 9.87 7.11
N LEU A 95 26.15 10.58 7.79
CA LEU A 95 26.10 12.05 7.87
C LEU A 95 26.34 12.72 6.51
N HIS A 96 27.00 12.00 5.59
CA HIS A 96 27.08 12.36 4.18
C HIS A 96 25.78 12.81 3.55
N TYR A 97 24.67 12.13 3.86
CA TYR A 97 23.39 12.43 3.23
C TYR A 97 22.83 13.78 3.71
N TRP A 98 23.13 14.18 4.95
CA TRP A 98 22.79 15.52 5.45
C TRP A 98 23.66 16.58 4.78
N VAL A 99 24.98 16.35 4.68
CA VAL A 99 25.90 17.28 4.01
C VAL A 99 25.49 17.48 2.55
N ALA A 100 25.21 16.39 1.83
CA ALA A 100 24.73 16.44 0.45
C ALA A 100 23.40 17.19 0.33
N ALA A 101 22.44 16.98 1.24
CA ALA A 101 21.17 17.70 1.23
C ALA A 101 21.36 19.22 1.40
N VAL A 102 22.27 19.64 2.29
CA VAL A 102 22.60 21.07 2.49
C VAL A 102 23.35 21.62 1.27
N ARG A 103 24.34 20.89 0.74
CA ARG A 103 25.12 21.27 -0.45
C ARG A 103 24.20 21.53 -1.64
N GLU A 104 23.37 20.55 -2.00
CA GLU A 104 22.47 20.64 -3.15
C GLU A 104 21.46 21.79 -3.00
N CYS A 105 20.95 22.02 -1.79
CA CYS A 105 20.04 23.15 -1.54
C CYS A 105 20.76 24.51 -1.67
N PHE A 106 22.01 24.60 -1.23
CA PHE A 106 22.80 25.82 -1.40
C PHE A 106 23.18 26.06 -2.86
N GLU A 107 23.55 25.02 -3.60
CA GLU A 107 23.84 25.08 -5.03
C GLU A 107 22.59 25.53 -5.82
N GLU A 108 21.49 24.79 -5.72
CA GLU A 108 20.32 24.99 -6.57
C GLU A 108 19.43 26.17 -6.12
N ALA A 109 19.31 26.40 -4.81
CA ALA A 109 18.37 27.37 -4.24
C ALA A 109 19.00 28.52 -3.43
N GLY A 110 20.32 28.47 -3.16
CA GLY A 110 21.01 29.54 -2.45
C GLY A 110 20.67 29.65 -0.97
N LEU A 111 20.03 28.62 -0.40
CA LEU A 111 19.74 28.55 1.03
C LEU A 111 20.85 27.75 1.72
N LEU A 112 21.49 28.37 2.72
CA LEU A 112 22.55 27.72 3.50
C LEU A 112 22.04 27.41 4.92
N PHE A 113 21.96 26.12 5.23
CA PHE A 113 21.63 25.63 6.57
C PHE A 113 22.91 25.50 7.40
N ALA A 114 23.30 26.58 8.04
CA ALA A 114 24.49 26.65 8.87
C ALA A 114 24.29 27.57 10.08
N THR A 115 25.08 27.35 11.12
CA THR A 115 25.17 28.20 12.30
C THR A 115 26.54 28.88 12.38
N ASN A 116 26.56 30.09 12.93
CA ASN A 116 27.80 30.79 13.27
C ASN A 116 28.44 30.18 14.54
N ALA A 117 29.57 30.75 14.97
CA ALA A 117 30.29 30.31 16.17
C ALA A 117 29.46 30.39 17.48
N ASP A 118 28.46 31.28 17.52
CA ASP A 118 27.55 31.43 18.67
C ASP A 118 26.36 30.46 18.62
N GLY A 119 26.26 29.61 17.58
CA GLY A 119 25.17 28.66 17.39
C GLY A 119 23.89 29.26 16.78
N HIS A 120 23.92 30.52 16.35
CA HIS A 120 22.79 31.16 15.67
C HIS A 120 22.81 30.86 14.16
N THR A 121 21.63 30.70 13.55
CA THR A 121 21.49 30.52 12.10
C THR A 121 22.18 31.64 11.34
N VAL A 122 22.93 31.29 10.29
CA VAL A 122 23.66 32.25 9.47
C VAL A 122 22.69 33.13 8.68
N ASP A 123 22.93 34.45 8.71
CA ASP A 123 22.30 35.39 7.80
C ASP A 123 23.18 35.57 6.56
N LEU A 124 22.80 34.93 5.44
CA LEU A 124 23.54 35.04 4.19
C LEU A 124 23.52 36.47 3.61
N ASN A 125 22.50 37.27 3.90
CA ASN A 125 22.43 38.64 3.39
C ASN A 125 23.43 39.57 4.09
N ALA A 126 23.98 39.14 5.24
CA ALA A 126 25.07 39.83 5.92
C ALA A 126 26.46 39.48 5.35
N LEU A 127 26.56 38.48 4.46
CA LEU A 127 27.81 38.08 3.80
C LEU A 127 27.99 38.80 2.45
N PRO A 128 29.25 38.94 1.95
CA PRO A 128 29.49 39.54 0.63
C PRO A 128 28.81 38.74 -0.48
N ALA A 129 27.84 39.36 -1.17
CA ALA A 129 27.00 38.69 -2.16
C ALA A 129 27.80 38.11 -3.34
N ASP A 130 28.87 38.79 -3.75
CA ASP A 130 29.79 38.34 -4.79
C ASP A 130 30.55 37.08 -4.38
N GLU A 131 30.96 36.99 -3.11
CA GLU A 131 31.62 35.81 -2.55
C GLU A 131 30.66 34.62 -2.43
N VAL A 132 29.42 34.85 -1.99
CA VAL A 132 28.37 33.82 -1.96
C VAL A 132 28.13 33.25 -3.36
N VAL A 133 27.99 34.12 -4.37
CA VAL A 133 27.80 33.70 -5.77
C VAL A 133 29.02 32.93 -6.29
N ALA A 134 30.24 33.39 -5.99
CA ALA A 134 31.47 32.73 -6.42
C ALA A 134 31.61 31.32 -5.82
N LEU A 135 31.36 31.16 -4.52
CA LEU A 135 31.42 29.86 -3.85
C LEU A 135 30.33 28.91 -4.35
N ARG A 136 29.11 29.39 -4.55
CA ARG A 136 28.02 28.59 -5.14
C ARG A 136 28.41 28.06 -6.52
N ARG A 137 28.99 28.91 -7.38
CA ARG A 137 29.46 28.50 -8.71
C ARG A 137 30.59 27.48 -8.64
N ALA A 138 31.53 27.65 -7.71
CA ALA A 138 32.65 26.73 -7.52
C ALA A 138 32.19 25.36 -7.00
N LEU A 139 31.22 25.33 -6.07
CA LEU A 139 30.56 24.11 -5.61
C LEU A 139 29.88 23.37 -6.77
N HIS A 140 29.04 24.07 -7.53
CA HIS A 140 28.34 23.50 -8.67
C HIS A 140 29.29 22.93 -9.74
N ALA A 141 30.46 23.56 -9.92
CA ALA A 141 31.51 23.08 -10.81
C ALA A 141 32.37 21.93 -10.22
N ASN A 142 32.03 21.42 -9.03
CA ASN A 142 32.79 20.42 -8.26
C ASN A 142 34.26 20.82 -8.02
N GLN A 143 34.53 22.13 -7.87
CA GLN A 143 35.89 22.65 -7.64
C GLN A 143 36.23 22.75 -6.15
N ILE A 144 35.21 22.90 -5.31
CA ILE A 144 35.30 22.94 -3.85
C ILE A 144 34.21 22.05 -3.25
N GLY A 145 34.32 21.73 -1.96
CA GLY A 145 33.27 21.06 -1.19
C GLY A 145 32.73 21.96 -0.07
N MET A 146 31.71 21.48 0.65
CA MET A 146 31.09 22.24 1.75
C MET A 146 32.05 22.60 2.88
N ALA A 147 33.10 21.80 3.10
CA ALA A 147 34.14 22.09 4.10
C ALA A 147 34.84 23.44 3.85
N GLU A 148 35.12 23.77 2.58
CA GLU A 148 35.74 25.04 2.18
C GLU A 148 34.75 26.20 2.36
N VAL A 149 33.48 26.01 2.01
CA VAL A 149 32.43 27.02 2.25
C VAL A 149 32.27 27.32 3.74
N CYS A 150 32.28 26.27 4.58
CA CYS A 150 32.24 26.41 6.03
C CYS A 150 33.46 27.18 6.55
N ALA A 151 34.66 26.84 6.07
CA ALA A 151 35.89 27.53 6.45
C ALA A 151 35.89 29.00 6.03
N ARG A 152 35.39 29.30 4.83
CA ARG A 152 35.39 30.65 4.28
C ARG A 152 34.43 31.60 5.00
N PHE A 153 33.27 31.09 5.40
CA PHE A 153 32.27 31.86 6.14
C PHE A 153 32.40 31.74 7.66
N GLY A 154 33.25 30.86 8.17
CA GLY A 154 33.38 30.62 9.61
C GLY A 154 32.12 30.02 10.24
N VAL A 155 31.46 29.10 9.52
CA VAL A 155 30.18 28.49 9.91
C VAL A 155 30.30 26.96 10.07
N LEU A 156 29.31 26.37 10.74
CA LEU A 156 29.10 24.93 10.84
C LEU A 156 27.75 24.57 10.22
N LEU A 157 27.67 23.48 9.46
CA LEU A 157 26.42 22.99 8.89
C LEU A 157 25.43 22.61 9.99
N ALA A 158 24.21 23.12 9.91
CA ALA A 158 23.15 22.91 10.90
C ALA A 158 22.43 21.58 10.67
N THR A 159 23.17 20.47 10.68
CA THR A 159 22.64 19.13 10.34
C THR A 159 21.56 18.64 11.30
N ASP A 160 21.57 19.13 12.54
CA ASP A 160 20.55 18.90 13.55
C ASP A 160 19.20 19.56 13.23
N GLN A 161 19.18 20.62 12.41
CA GLN A 161 17.96 21.29 11.96
C GLN A 161 17.22 20.51 10.86
N LEU A 162 17.89 19.57 10.19
CA LEU A 162 17.30 18.72 9.16
C LEU A 162 16.77 17.40 9.75
N ALA A 163 15.50 17.08 9.48
CA ALA A 163 14.90 15.83 9.89
C ALA A 163 14.85 14.83 8.72
N TYR A 164 15.25 13.57 8.95
CA TYR A 164 15.09 12.51 7.96
C TYR A 164 13.61 12.20 7.74
N TYR A 165 13.14 12.37 6.51
CA TYR A 165 11.71 12.42 6.18
C TYR A 165 11.22 11.15 5.48
N SER A 166 11.83 10.78 4.34
CA SER A 166 11.43 9.60 3.57
C SER A 166 12.57 8.96 2.79
N HIS A 167 12.44 7.68 2.45
CA HIS A 167 13.41 6.92 1.66
C HIS A 167 12.75 6.40 0.39
N TRP A 168 13.34 6.71 -0.77
CA TRP A 168 12.83 6.26 -2.06
C TRP A 168 13.90 5.59 -2.90
N ILE A 169 13.54 4.47 -3.52
CA ILE A 169 14.35 3.85 -4.57
C ILE A 169 13.54 3.77 -5.86
N THR A 170 14.16 4.13 -6.98
CA THR A 170 13.56 4.00 -8.31
C THR A 170 13.04 2.57 -8.56
N PRO A 171 11.91 2.39 -9.26
CA PRO A 171 11.41 1.05 -9.61
C PRO A 171 12.47 0.20 -10.30
N LYS A 172 12.42 -1.12 -10.06
CA LYS A 172 13.19 -2.08 -10.86
C LYS A 172 12.79 -2.01 -12.34
N GLY A 173 13.68 -2.47 -13.22
CA GLY A 173 13.50 -2.41 -14.68
C GLY A 173 13.76 -1.04 -15.31
N MET A 174 14.02 0.00 -14.51
CA MET A 174 14.43 1.31 -15.01
C MET A 174 15.93 1.33 -15.35
N PRO A 175 16.35 2.05 -16.41
CA PRO A 175 17.75 2.11 -16.83
C PRO A 175 18.66 2.84 -15.84
N LYS A 176 18.10 3.73 -15.02
CA LYS A 176 18.80 4.46 -13.97
C LYS A 176 18.07 4.23 -12.65
N ILE A 177 18.79 3.80 -11.62
CA ILE A 177 18.24 3.59 -10.28
C ILE A 177 18.85 4.63 -9.35
N PHE A 178 18.00 5.42 -8.73
CA PHE A 178 18.37 6.36 -7.68
C PHE A 178 17.91 5.80 -6.33
N ASP A 179 18.76 5.94 -5.32
CA ASP A 179 18.51 5.63 -3.91
C ASP A 179 18.56 6.95 -3.14
N THR A 180 17.39 7.60 -3.05
CA THR A 180 17.24 8.98 -2.60
C THR A 180 16.70 9.03 -1.18
N ARG A 181 17.42 9.74 -0.31
CA ARG A 181 16.98 10.09 1.05
C ARG A 181 16.49 11.52 1.08
N PHE A 182 15.26 11.71 1.55
CA PHE A 182 14.65 13.02 1.67
C PHE A 182 14.77 13.51 3.11
N PHE A 183 15.17 14.76 3.26
CA PHE A 183 15.20 15.50 4.50
C PHE A 183 14.17 16.63 4.45
N ILE A 184 13.73 17.10 5.61
CA ILE A 184 12.77 18.20 5.74
C ILE A 184 13.25 19.20 6.78
N THR A 185 13.03 20.48 6.51
CA THR A 185 13.39 21.59 7.41
C THR A 185 12.53 22.81 7.12
N GLU A 186 12.52 23.76 8.06
CA GLU A 186 12.00 25.11 7.85
C GLU A 186 13.04 25.98 7.13
N ALA A 187 12.59 26.93 6.32
CA ALA A 187 13.45 27.88 5.63
C ALA A 187 14.25 28.71 6.63
N PRO A 188 15.56 28.92 6.41
CA PRO A 188 16.39 29.67 7.34
C PRO A 188 15.94 31.14 7.36
N ALA A 189 15.72 31.67 8.57
CA ALA A 189 15.26 33.04 8.74
C ALA A 189 16.22 34.03 8.10
N GLY A 190 15.67 35.05 7.44
CA GLY A 190 16.45 36.12 6.82
C GLY A 190 17.10 35.76 5.48
N GLN A 191 16.99 34.52 4.98
CA GLN A 191 17.51 34.15 3.66
C GLN A 191 16.40 34.17 2.58
N THR A 192 16.77 34.56 1.36
CA THR A 192 15.89 34.52 0.19
C THR A 192 16.39 33.43 -0.75
N ALA A 193 15.50 32.54 -1.18
CA ALA A 193 15.85 31.52 -2.16
C ALA A 193 16.11 32.16 -3.53
N VAL A 194 17.24 31.85 -4.15
CA VAL A 194 17.67 32.40 -5.44
C VAL A 194 18.15 31.26 -6.34
N ALA A 195 17.51 31.14 -7.51
CA ALA A 195 17.83 30.13 -8.50
C ALA A 195 19.30 30.27 -8.93
N ASP A 196 19.96 29.14 -9.15
CA ASP A 196 21.14 29.13 -10.01
C ASP A 196 20.74 29.47 -11.47
N ALA A 197 21.55 30.27 -12.15
CA ALA A 197 21.33 30.70 -13.53
C ALA A 197 21.69 29.63 -14.59
N THR A 198 22.22 28.45 -14.19
CA THR A 198 22.66 27.40 -15.13
C THR A 198 21.74 26.18 -15.24
N GLU A 199 21.28 25.58 -14.14
CA GLU A 199 20.46 24.34 -14.21
C GLU A 199 18.97 24.51 -13.81
N THR A 200 18.66 25.55 -13.05
CA THR A 200 17.31 25.84 -12.54
C THR A 200 16.65 26.95 -13.36
N VAL A 201 15.45 26.70 -13.87
CA VAL A 201 14.70 27.71 -14.63
C VAL A 201 13.95 28.65 -13.69
N ASP A 202 13.41 28.10 -12.61
CA ASP A 202 12.54 28.85 -11.70
C ASP A 202 12.52 28.23 -10.30
N LEU A 203 12.42 29.10 -9.28
CA LEU A 203 12.16 28.72 -7.89
C LEU A 203 10.77 29.20 -7.51
N LEU A 204 9.96 28.27 -7.01
CA LEU A 204 8.55 28.52 -6.73
C LEU A 204 8.28 28.25 -5.25
N TRP A 205 7.81 29.28 -4.54
CA TRP A 205 7.17 29.11 -3.24
C TRP A 205 5.66 28.97 -3.42
N MET A 206 5.17 27.76 -3.21
CA MET A 206 3.77 27.39 -3.44
C MET A 206 3.26 26.54 -2.29
N THR A 207 1.98 26.65 -1.97
CA THR A 207 1.34 25.69 -1.05
C THR A 207 1.31 24.29 -1.68
N PRO A 208 1.36 23.21 -0.89
CA PRO A 208 1.24 21.85 -1.44
C PRO A 208 -0.01 21.65 -2.31
N ALA A 209 -1.13 22.30 -1.97
CA ALA A 209 -2.36 22.26 -2.74
C ALA A 209 -2.22 22.91 -4.12
N GLU A 210 -1.57 24.07 -4.22
CA GLU A 210 -1.29 24.71 -5.51
C GLU A 210 -0.36 23.86 -6.36
N VAL A 211 0.67 23.23 -5.78
CA VAL A 211 1.58 22.36 -6.56
C VAL A 211 0.87 21.12 -7.10
N LEU A 212 -0.07 20.55 -6.33
CA LEU A 212 -0.85 19.37 -6.71
C LEU A 212 -2.01 19.67 -7.67
N ASP A 213 -2.40 20.93 -7.84
CA ASP A 213 -3.45 21.31 -8.79
C ASP A 213 -2.97 21.14 -10.23
N ARG A 214 -3.62 20.23 -10.96
CA ARG A 214 -3.32 19.93 -12.37
C ARG A 214 -3.55 21.12 -13.29
N ASN A 215 -4.40 22.08 -12.90
CA ASN A 215 -4.65 23.29 -13.69
C ASN A 215 -3.43 24.21 -13.76
N ASN A 216 -2.48 24.08 -12.83
CA ASN A 216 -1.25 24.86 -12.83
C ASN A 216 -0.20 24.34 -13.83
N GLY A 217 -0.48 23.22 -14.52
CA GLY A 217 0.38 22.70 -15.59
C GLY A 217 1.76 22.22 -15.13
N LEU A 218 1.95 22.02 -13.82
CA LEU A 218 3.22 21.55 -13.26
C LEU A 218 3.40 20.06 -13.53
N ARG A 219 4.61 19.70 -13.99
CA ARG A 219 4.98 18.32 -14.24
C ARG A 219 5.62 17.72 -12.99
N LEU A 220 4.90 16.86 -12.28
CA LEU A 220 5.40 16.21 -11.07
C LEU A 220 5.93 14.80 -11.34
N MET A 221 7.02 14.45 -10.66
CA MET A 221 7.42 13.06 -10.52
C MET A 221 6.54 12.38 -9.47
N ASN A 222 6.34 11.06 -9.58
CA ASN A 222 5.55 10.29 -8.61
C ASN A 222 6.01 10.48 -7.15
N VAL A 223 7.32 10.49 -6.91
CA VAL A 223 7.88 10.75 -5.57
C VAL A 223 7.50 12.14 -5.04
N THR A 224 7.54 13.17 -5.89
CA THR A 224 7.15 14.54 -5.55
C THR A 224 5.66 14.61 -5.23
N GLU A 225 4.81 14.04 -6.08
CA GLU A 225 3.36 14.06 -5.90
C GLU A 225 2.93 13.37 -4.59
N ILE A 226 3.44 12.16 -4.32
CA ILE A 226 3.10 11.41 -3.11
C ILE A 226 3.63 12.13 -1.85
N THR A 227 4.84 12.67 -1.92
CA THR A 227 5.43 13.44 -0.82
C THR A 227 4.60 14.69 -0.51
N LEU A 228 4.19 15.45 -1.53
CA LEU A 228 3.36 16.64 -1.36
C LEU A 228 1.96 16.31 -0.83
N LYS A 229 1.35 15.20 -1.27
CA LYS A 229 0.06 14.74 -0.72
C LYS A 229 0.14 14.48 0.78
N HIS A 230 1.26 13.95 1.26
CA HIS A 230 1.48 13.77 2.70
C HIS A 230 1.75 15.11 3.40
N ILE A 231 2.61 15.97 2.84
CA ILE A 231 2.89 17.31 3.41
C ILE A 231 1.61 18.14 3.51
N ALA A 232 0.69 18.03 2.55
CA ALA A 232 -0.60 18.71 2.53
C ALA A 232 -1.51 18.37 3.73
N THR A 233 -1.20 17.32 4.49
CA THR A 233 -1.93 16.96 5.72
C THR A 233 -1.55 17.83 6.92
N PHE A 234 -0.43 18.55 6.86
CA PHE A 234 0.04 19.45 7.91
C PHE A 234 -0.39 20.90 7.62
N SER A 235 -0.71 21.64 8.69
CA SER A 235 -1.10 23.06 8.58
C SER A 235 0.07 24.03 8.76
N LYS A 236 1.16 23.57 9.42
CA LYS A 236 2.33 24.38 9.78
C LYS A 236 3.62 23.65 9.44
N ALA A 237 4.64 24.40 9.04
CA ALA A 237 5.96 23.85 8.71
C ALA A 237 6.57 23.07 9.89
N ALA A 238 6.48 23.63 11.10
CA ALA A 238 6.96 23.01 12.33
C ALA A 238 6.32 21.64 12.61
N ASP A 239 5.02 21.47 12.30
CA ASP A 239 4.31 20.20 12.53
C ASP A 239 4.85 19.09 11.62
N ALA A 240 5.12 19.41 10.34
CA ALA A 240 5.69 18.46 9.39
C ALA A 240 7.11 18.03 9.79
N VAL A 241 7.93 18.97 10.26
CA VAL A 241 9.29 18.70 10.76
C VAL A 241 9.24 17.88 12.06
N ALA A 242 8.35 18.23 13.00
CA ALA A 242 8.17 17.50 14.25
C ALA A 242 7.72 16.05 13.99
N TRP A 243 6.77 15.86 13.07
CA TRP A 243 6.35 14.52 12.62
C TRP A 243 7.54 13.71 12.08
N ALA A 244 8.37 14.32 11.23
CA ALA A 244 9.53 13.65 10.65
C ALA A 244 10.55 13.21 11.72
N ARG A 245 10.78 14.05 12.74
CA ARG A 245 11.66 13.73 13.88
C ARG A 245 11.09 12.61 14.75
N ALA A 246 9.77 12.56 14.93
CA ALA A 246 9.11 11.57 15.76
C ALA A 246 9.06 10.16 15.14
N GLN A 247 9.28 10.03 13.81
CA GLN A 247 9.36 8.72 13.16
C GLN A 247 10.44 7.86 13.82
N THR A 248 10.12 6.63 14.24
CA THR A 248 11.13 5.68 14.73
C THR A 248 11.82 4.93 13.60
N THR A 249 11.08 4.64 12.54
CA THR A 249 11.53 3.98 11.31
C THR A 249 11.00 4.71 10.10
N VAL A 250 11.87 4.93 9.11
CA VAL A 250 11.50 5.52 7.82
C VAL A 250 11.40 4.40 6.78
N PRO A 251 10.20 4.05 6.29
CA PRO A 251 10.04 2.93 5.37
C PRO A 251 10.64 3.22 4.00
N LEU A 252 11.25 2.21 3.39
CA LEU A 252 11.67 2.26 1.99
C LEU A 252 10.46 2.21 1.05
N ASN A 253 10.31 3.28 0.28
CA ASN A 253 9.34 3.40 -0.80
C ASN A 253 10.00 3.02 -2.12
N ARG A 254 9.57 1.91 -2.71
CA ARG A 254 9.95 1.52 -4.06
C ARG A 254 8.68 1.35 -4.89
N PRO A 255 8.34 2.30 -5.78
CA PRO A 255 7.18 2.14 -6.64
C PRO A 255 7.37 0.94 -7.59
N ARG A 256 6.26 0.41 -8.09
CA ARG A 256 6.23 -0.67 -9.08
C ARG A 256 5.54 -0.15 -10.33
N ILE A 257 6.02 -0.51 -11.52
CA ILE A 257 5.40 -0.08 -12.78
C ILE A 257 4.49 -1.19 -13.28
N GLY A 258 3.20 -0.89 -13.41
CA GLY A 258 2.21 -1.81 -13.96
C GLY A 258 1.49 -1.25 -15.18
N ILE A 259 0.75 -2.10 -15.88
CA ILE A 259 0.00 -1.74 -17.09
C ILE A 259 -1.48 -1.54 -16.75
N SER A 260 -2.04 -0.42 -17.20
CA SER A 260 -3.49 -0.16 -17.22
C SER A 260 -3.97 0.02 -18.67
N ALA A 261 -5.28 0.07 -18.89
CA ALA A 261 -5.87 0.45 -20.17
C ALA A 261 -5.38 1.82 -20.70
N LYS A 262 -4.86 2.70 -19.83
CA LYS A 262 -4.27 4.00 -20.23
C LYS A 262 -2.74 3.99 -20.30
N GLY A 263 -2.11 2.81 -20.32
CA GLY A 263 -0.66 2.63 -20.38
C GLY A 263 0.00 2.38 -19.03
N LYS A 264 1.34 2.49 -19.00
CA LYS A 264 2.17 2.21 -17.82
C LYS A 264 1.92 3.24 -16.72
N ARG A 265 1.80 2.80 -15.48
CA ARG A 265 1.63 3.65 -14.30
C ARG A 265 2.47 3.18 -13.11
N PRO A 266 3.01 4.12 -12.32
CA PRO A 266 3.60 3.77 -11.04
C PRO A 266 2.50 3.45 -10.01
N LEU A 267 2.72 2.40 -9.23
CA LEU A 267 2.00 2.08 -8.02
C LEU A 267 2.92 2.23 -6.81
N ASN A 268 2.38 2.76 -5.74
CA ASN A 268 3.03 2.97 -4.46
C ASN A 268 2.48 1.99 -3.43
N ARG A 269 3.20 1.84 -2.30
CA ARG A 269 2.70 1.06 -1.16
C ARG A 269 1.33 1.63 -0.73
N GLY A 270 0.35 0.76 -0.56
CA GLY A 270 -1.03 1.14 -0.25
C GLY A 270 -1.97 1.13 -1.45
N ASP A 271 -1.46 1.20 -2.69
CA ASP A 271 -2.28 0.95 -3.88
C ASP A 271 -2.68 -0.53 -3.93
N TRP A 272 -3.92 -0.81 -4.32
CA TRP A 272 -4.51 -2.15 -4.25
C TRP A 272 -3.71 -3.21 -5.00
N ALA A 273 -3.33 -2.94 -6.25
CA ALA A 273 -2.56 -3.88 -7.05
C ALA A 273 -1.06 -3.91 -6.69
N TYR A 274 -0.59 -3.08 -5.75
CA TYR A 274 0.85 -2.95 -5.47
C TYR A 274 1.46 -4.29 -5.08
N ALA A 275 0.88 -4.99 -4.10
CA ALA A 275 1.41 -6.24 -3.55
C ALA A 275 1.47 -7.34 -4.63
N GLU A 276 0.34 -7.60 -5.28
CA GLU A 276 0.22 -8.56 -6.39
C GLU A 276 1.20 -8.26 -7.53
N LEU A 277 1.35 -6.99 -7.94
CA LEU A 277 2.25 -6.61 -9.02
C LEU A 277 3.70 -7.04 -8.77
N GLY A 278 4.19 -7.00 -7.53
CA GLY A 278 5.56 -7.46 -7.27
C GLY A 278 5.70 -8.97 -7.17
N ARG A 279 4.59 -9.70 -7.08
CA ARG A 279 4.57 -11.15 -7.28
C ARG A 279 4.54 -11.50 -8.77
N LEU A 280 3.75 -10.76 -9.56
CA LEU A 280 3.59 -11.00 -11.00
C LEU A 280 4.79 -10.50 -11.84
N ASP A 281 5.43 -9.41 -11.42
CA ASP A 281 6.55 -8.78 -12.11
C ASP A 281 7.65 -8.37 -11.10
N PRO A 282 8.35 -9.36 -10.50
CA PRO A 282 9.33 -9.12 -9.45
C PRO A 282 10.55 -8.32 -9.93
N GLU A 283 10.82 -8.32 -11.24
CA GLU A 283 11.93 -7.59 -11.86
C GLU A 283 11.51 -6.26 -12.49
N GLY A 284 10.23 -5.90 -12.44
CA GLY A 284 9.73 -4.62 -12.93
C GLY A 284 9.87 -4.44 -14.44
N LYS A 285 9.73 -5.52 -15.23
CA LYS A 285 9.76 -5.50 -16.70
C LYS A 285 8.58 -4.69 -17.28
N GLY A 286 7.57 -4.40 -16.45
CA GLY A 286 6.38 -3.64 -16.76
C GLY A 286 5.44 -4.40 -17.67
N THR A 287 5.22 -5.69 -17.37
CA THR A 287 4.42 -6.65 -18.17
C THR A 287 3.10 -7.04 -17.51
N ALA A 288 2.95 -6.84 -16.21
CA ALA A 288 1.76 -7.24 -15.46
C ALA A 288 0.70 -6.12 -15.41
N SER A 289 -0.57 -6.53 -15.49
CA SER A 289 -1.73 -5.65 -15.34
C SER A 289 -1.90 -5.20 -13.90
N ILE A 290 -2.40 -3.98 -13.72
CA ILE A 290 -2.84 -3.43 -12.43
C ILE A 290 -4.37 -3.26 -12.36
N GLU A 291 -5.07 -3.89 -13.31
CA GLU A 291 -6.53 -3.89 -13.41
C GLU A 291 -7.03 -5.33 -13.35
N LEU A 292 -8.12 -5.54 -12.60
CA LEU A 292 -8.89 -6.78 -12.63
C LEU A 292 -9.87 -6.70 -13.79
N THR A 293 -9.55 -7.39 -14.89
CA THR A 293 -10.40 -7.46 -16.07
C THR A 293 -11.29 -8.70 -15.98
N PRO A 294 -12.63 -8.55 -15.94
CA PRO A 294 -13.52 -9.70 -15.88
C PRO A 294 -13.29 -10.71 -17.01
N GLY A 295 -13.36 -12.00 -16.69
CA GLY A 295 -13.13 -13.13 -17.59
C GLY A 295 -11.66 -13.34 -17.99
N ALA A 296 -10.74 -12.44 -17.64
CA ALA A 296 -9.33 -12.60 -17.95
C ALA A 296 -8.65 -13.56 -16.96
N ALA A 297 -7.91 -14.53 -17.51
CA ALA A 297 -7.10 -15.47 -16.75
C ALA A 297 -5.76 -14.83 -16.34
N VAL A 298 -5.48 -14.78 -15.05
CA VAL A 298 -4.23 -14.21 -14.49
C VAL A 298 -3.52 -15.26 -13.64
N TRP A 299 -2.32 -15.67 -14.06
CA TRP A 299 -1.46 -16.55 -13.26
C TRP A 299 -0.86 -15.78 -12.10
N LEU A 300 -1.19 -16.19 -10.88
CA LEU A 300 -0.67 -15.62 -9.63
C LEU A 300 0.59 -16.35 -9.13
N SER A 301 0.73 -17.61 -9.56
CA SER A 301 1.90 -18.47 -9.41
C SER A 301 1.79 -19.62 -10.41
N PRO A 302 2.80 -20.49 -10.52
CA PRO A 302 2.66 -21.73 -11.30
C PRO A 302 1.52 -22.67 -10.83
N ARG A 303 0.99 -22.48 -9.62
CA ARG A 303 -0.07 -23.32 -9.02
C ARG A 303 -1.44 -22.66 -8.98
N VAL A 304 -1.52 -21.35 -9.21
CA VAL A 304 -2.74 -20.57 -8.98
C VAL A 304 -3.04 -19.68 -10.17
N LEU A 305 -4.20 -19.88 -10.77
CA LEU A 305 -4.78 -19.01 -11.80
C LEU A 305 -6.06 -18.37 -11.27
N ARG A 306 -6.21 -17.06 -11.43
CA ARG A 306 -7.45 -16.34 -11.09
C ARG A 306 -8.24 -15.97 -12.34
N VAL A 307 -9.56 -16.06 -12.26
CA VAL A 307 -10.51 -15.46 -13.20
C VAL A 307 -11.51 -14.63 -12.39
N THR A 308 -11.67 -13.34 -12.70
CA THR A 308 -12.61 -12.45 -12.00
C THR A 308 -13.96 -12.41 -12.74
N ALA A 309 -15.08 -12.50 -12.03
CA ALA A 309 -16.42 -12.41 -12.59
C ALA A 309 -16.83 -10.96 -12.98
N PRO A 310 -17.75 -10.77 -13.95
CA PRO A 310 -18.24 -9.46 -14.38
C PRO A 310 -19.34 -8.90 -13.46
N ASN A 311 -19.26 -9.14 -12.16
CA ASN A 311 -20.29 -8.78 -11.17
C ASN A 311 -19.85 -7.65 -10.23
N GLY A 312 -19.00 -6.74 -10.70
CA GLY A 312 -18.45 -5.65 -9.89
C GLY A 312 -19.53 -4.76 -9.29
N SER A 313 -19.44 -4.50 -7.99
CA SER A 313 -20.42 -3.74 -7.22
C SER A 313 -19.80 -3.17 -5.93
N MET A 314 -20.63 -2.52 -5.11
CA MET A 314 -20.22 -2.09 -3.77
C MET A 314 -19.85 -3.27 -2.86
N MET A 315 -20.45 -4.45 -3.04
CA MET A 315 -20.21 -5.63 -2.21
C MET A 315 -19.06 -6.48 -2.72
N THR A 316 -18.98 -6.64 -4.04
CA THR A 316 -18.04 -7.53 -4.73
C THR A 316 -16.78 -6.81 -5.24
N GLY A 317 -16.67 -5.50 -4.98
CA GLY A 317 -15.57 -4.67 -5.49
C GLY A 317 -15.47 -4.77 -7.03
N PRO A 318 -14.28 -5.08 -7.58
CA PRO A 318 -14.12 -5.29 -9.03
C PRO A 318 -14.81 -6.54 -9.59
N GLY A 319 -15.23 -7.46 -8.73
CA GLY A 319 -15.87 -8.74 -9.08
C GLY A 319 -15.41 -9.88 -8.16
N THR A 320 -16.10 -11.02 -8.22
CA THR A 320 -15.74 -12.24 -7.49
C THR A 320 -14.57 -12.95 -8.16
N ASN A 321 -13.58 -13.35 -7.37
CA ASN A 321 -12.40 -14.06 -7.82
C ASN A 321 -12.64 -15.57 -7.71
N SER A 322 -12.64 -16.26 -8.85
CA SER A 322 -12.54 -17.72 -8.90
C SER A 322 -11.07 -18.12 -9.06
N TYR A 323 -10.64 -19.18 -8.37
CA TYR A 323 -9.26 -19.64 -8.39
C TYR A 323 -9.14 -21.09 -8.86
N PHE A 324 -8.31 -21.33 -9.87
CA PHE A 324 -7.84 -22.67 -10.20
C PHE A 324 -6.58 -22.97 -9.39
N ILE A 325 -6.55 -24.14 -8.75
CA ILE A 325 -5.47 -24.59 -7.87
C ILE A 325 -5.01 -25.97 -8.32
N GLY A 326 -3.73 -26.10 -8.62
CA GLY A 326 -3.15 -27.34 -9.16
C GLY A 326 -1.63 -27.33 -9.18
N ALA A 327 -1.04 -28.41 -9.68
CA ALA A 327 0.42 -28.52 -9.81
C ALA A 327 0.83 -28.13 -11.23
N PRO A 328 2.01 -27.50 -11.42
CA PRO A 328 2.57 -27.32 -12.76
C PRO A 328 2.72 -28.68 -13.45
N GLY A 329 2.26 -28.79 -14.70
CA GLY A 329 2.31 -30.06 -15.44
C GLY A 329 1.15 -31.03 -15.17
N SER A 330 0.32 -30.77 -14.15
CA SER A 330 -0.84 -31.61 -13.82
C SER A 330 -2.03 -31.30 -14.74
N ASP A 331 -2.76 -32.35 -15.13
CA ASP A 331 -4.07 -32.21 -15.76
C ASP A 331 -5.21 -32.07 -14.73
N SER A 332 -4.98 -32.37 -13.44
CA SER A 332 -6.00 -32.25 -12.39
C SER A 332 -5.92 -30.90 -11.69
N TRP A 333 -7.03 -30.15 -11.71
CA TRP A 333 -7.18 -28.83 -11.08
C TRP A 333 -8.45 -28.74 -10.23
N ALA A 334 -8.36 -28.09 -9.07
CA ALA A 334 -9.53 -27.66 -8.31
C ALA A 334 -9.95 -26.25 -8.73
N LEU A 335 -11.25 -25.99 -8.79
CA LEU A 335 -11.82 -24.67 -8.98
C LEU A 335 -12.49 -24.20 -7.69
N LEU A 336 -12.04 -23.08 -7.12
CA LEU A 336 -12.59 -22.44 -5.93
C LEU A 336 -13.50 -21.26 -6.32
N ASP A 337 -14.69 -21.20 -5.73
CA ASP A 337 -15.69 -20.14 -5.84
C ASP A 337 -16.07 -19.79 -7.30
N PRO A 338 -16.78 -20.68 -8.01
CA PRO A 338 -17.12 -20.47 -9.42
C PRO A 338 -18.18 -19.39 -9.67
N GLY A 339 -18.83 -18.86 -8.62
CA GLY A 339 -19.91 -17.90 -8.74
C GLY A 339 -19.50 -16.54 -9.33
N PRO A 340 -20.50 -15.70 -9.71
CA PRO A 340 -21.95 -15.95 -9.63
C PRO A 340 -22.46 -16.87 -10.75
N ASP A 341 -23.75 -17.22 -10.74
CA ASP A 341 -24.41 -17.90 -11.87
C ASP A 341 -24.62 -16.93 -13.04
N ASP A 342 -23.54 -16.67 -13.76
CA ASP A 342 -23.50 -15.88 -14.97
C ASP A 342 -22.95 -16.74 -16.12
N ALA A 343 -23.69 -16.82 -17.22
CA ALA A 343 -23.36 -17.70 -18.33
C ALA A 343 -22.02 -17.33 -19.00
N ASP A 344 -21.65 -16.05 -19.02
CA ASP A 344 -20.41 -15.59 -19.63
C ASP A 344 -19.23 -15.92 -18.72
N HIS A 345 -19.39 -15.78 -17.41
CA HIS A 345 -18.43 -16.21 -16.40
C HIS A 345 -18.21 -17.72 -16.42
N VAL A 346 -19.28 -18.53 -16.44
CA VAL A 346 -19.16 -20.00 -16.57
C VAL A 346 -18.37 -20.39 -17.81
N ARG A 347 -18.63 -19.74 -18.96
CA ARG A 347 -17.85 -19.99 -20.19
C ARG A 347 -16.40 -19.55 -20.04
N ALA A 348 -16.13 -18.42 -19.40
CA ALA A 348 -14.78 -17.95 -19.14
C ALA A 348 -14.00 -18.93 -18.25
N LEU A 349 -14.61 -19.44 -17.17
CA LEU A 349 -14.00 -20.44 -16.29
C LEU A 349 -13.66 -21.73 -17.04
N LEU A 350 -14.61 -22.29 -17.78
CA LEU A 350 -14.38 -23.51 -18.57
C LEU A 350 -13.28 -23.31 -19.62
N ALA A 351 -13.22 -22.13 -20.25
CA ALA A 351 -12.20 -21.83 -21.26
C ALA A 351 -10.81 -21.59 -20.66
N ALA A 352 -10.74 -21.02 -19.45
CA ALA A 352 -9.52 -20.67 -18.74
C ALA A 352 -8.91 -21.82 -17.93
N ALA A 353 -9.66 -22.89 -17.67
CA ALA A 353 -9.19 -24.05 -16.92
C ALA A 353 -7.86 -24.58 -17.50
N PRO A 354 -6.77 -24.63 -16.70
CA PRO A 354 -5.48 -25.10 -17.18
C PRO A 354 -5.45 -26.60 -17.56
N GLY A 355 -6.39 -27.37 -17.01
CA GLY A 355 -6.59 -28.80 -17.26
C GLY A 355 -7.99 -29.23 -16.82
N THR A 356 -8.20 -30.54 -16.70
CA THR A 356 -9.44 -31.12 -16.16
C THR A 356 -9.78 -30.58 -14.76
N ILE A 357 -10.95 -29.98 -14.62
CA ILE A 357 -11.53 -29.61 -13.32
C ILE A 357 -11.96 -30.90 -12.63
N THR A 358 -11.29 -31.27 -11.54
CA THR A 358 -11.55 -32.51 -10.79
C THR A 358 -12.28 -32.27 -9.48
N ARG A 359 -12.30 -31.02 -9.00
CA ARG A 359 -13.00 -30.62 -7.77
C ARG A 359 -13.52 -29.20 -7.90
N ILE A 360 -14.71 -28.95 -7.37
CA ILE A 360 -15.28 -27.61 -7.24
C ILE A 360 -15.42 -27.30 -5.76
N LEU A 361 -14.73 -26.29 -5.27
CA LEU A 361 -14.70 -25.89 -3.87
C LEU A 361 -15.50 -24.60 -3.73
N VAL A 362 -16.23 -24.46 -2.62
CA VAL A 362 -16.99 -23.26 -2.28
C VAL A 362 -16.61 -22.82 -0.87
N THR A 363 -16.19 -21.56 -0.72
CA THR A 363 -15.87 -20.94 0.58
C THR A 363 -17.12 -20.82 1.43
N HIS A 364 -18.20 -20.28 0.84
CA HIS A 364 -19.49 -20.11 1.49
C HIS A 364 -20.60 -19.90 0.46
N THR A 365 -21.85 -19.88 0.91
CA THR A 365 -23.04 -19.91 0.03
C THR A 365 -23.58 -18.53 -0.31
N HIS A 366 -22.83 -17.43 -0.18
CA HIS A 366 -23.32 -16.16 -0.74
C HIS A 366 -23.42 -16.26 -2.27
N LYS A 367 -24.38 -15.52 -2.83
CA LYS A 367 -24.86 -15.69 -4.22
C LYS A 367 -23.83 -15.37 -5.29
N ASP A 368 -22.73 -14.76 -4.91
CA ASP A 368 -21.62 -14.46 -5.79
C ASP A 368 -20.52 -15.51 -5.75
N HIS A 369 -20.56 -16.50 -4.84
CA HIS A 369 -19.54 -17.56 -4.71
C HIS A 369 -19.99 -18.94 -5.19
N SER A 370 -21.17 -19.40 -4.79
CA SER A 370 -21.60 -20.79 -5.01
C SER A 370 -22.47 -21.09 -6.24
N PRO A 371 -23.32 -20.18 -6.77
CA PRO A 371 -24.38 -20.60 -7.71
C PRO A 371 -23.91 -21.28 -9.00
N ALA A 372 -22.80 -20.84 -9.59
CA ALA A 372 -22.26 -21.46 -10.81
C ALA A 372 -21.65 -22.86 -10.58
N ALA A 373 -21.50 -23.32 -9.33
CA ALA A 373 -20.96 -24.64 -9.04
C ALA A 373 -21.80 -25.75 -9.68
N ALA A 374 -23.12 -25.59 -9.75
CA ALA A 374 -24.01 -26.55 -10.39
C ALA A 374 -23.75 -26.65 -11.91
N ALA A 375 -23.60 -25.50 -12.59
CA ALA A 375 -23.33 -25.47 -14.03
C ALA A 375 -21.95 -26.05 -14.36
N ILE A 376 -20.92 -25.73 -13.58
CA ILE A 376 -19.57 -26.29 -13.77
C ILE A 376 -19.56 -27.79 -13.46
N ALA A 377 -20.24 -28.25 -12.41
CA ALA A 377 -20.34 -29.67 -12.08
C ALA A 377 -21.04 -30.45 -13.21
N ALA A 378 -22.12 -29.92 -13.77
CA ALA A 378 -22.81 -30.52 -14.91
C ALA A 378 -21.93 -30.62 -16.16
N ALA A 379 -21.09 -29.60 -16.41
CA ALA A 379 -20.20 -29.56 -17.57
C ALA A 379 -18.97 -30.47 -17.44
N THR A 380 -18.49 -30.72 -16.22
CA THR A 380 -17.19 -31.38 -15.95
C THR A 380 -17.31 -32.75 -15.30
N GLY A 381 -18.43 -33.04 -14.64
CA GLY A 381 -18.58 -34.20 -13.76
C GLY A 381 -17.84 -34.08 -12.42
N ALA A 382 -17.23 -32.93 -12.12
CA ALA A 382 -16.46 -32.74 -10.90
C ALA A 382 -17.37 -32.67 -9.65
N PRO A 383 -17.05 -33.37 -8.55
CA PRO A 383 -17.77 -33.24 -7.30
C PRO A 383 -17.53 -31.87 -6.64
N THR A 384 -18.57 -31.40 -5.95
CA THR A 384 -18.56 -30.14 -5.18
C THR A 384 -18.21 -30.38 -3.71
N TYR A 385 -17.48 -29.45 -3.12
CA TYR A 385 -17.05 -29.46 -1.72
C TYR A 385 -17.38 -28.12 -1.06
N GLY A 386 -17.80 -28.15 0.20
CA GLY A 386 -18.11 -26.93 0.97
C GLY A 386 -18.97 -27.23 2.18
N GLN A 387 -19.68 -26.23 2.68
CA GLN A 387 -20.66 -26.35 3.75
C GLN A 387 -21.96 -25.61 3.39
N VAL A 388 -23.05 -25.93 4.08
CA VAL A 388 -24.34 -25.24 3.95
C VAL A 388 -24.54 -24.35 5.17
N ALA A 389 -25.01 -23.12 4.96
CA ALA A 389 -25.26 -22.18 6.04
C ALA A 389 -26.38 -22.66 6.97
N ALA A 390 -26.26 -22.31 8.25
CA ALA A 390 -27.29 -22.54 9.27
C ALA A 390 -28.57 -21.73 9.00
N HIS A 391 -28.45 -20.55 8.38
CA HIS A 391 -29.58 -19.70 8.03
C HIS A 391 -29.61 -19.36 6.53
N PRO A 392 -30.80 -19.42 5.88
CA PRO A 392 -30.90 -19.27 4.42
C PRO A 392 -30.90 -17.82 3.92
N GLU A 393 -30.98 -16.81 4.81
CA GLU A 393 -31.04 -15.41 4.39
C GLU A 393 -29.75 -15.02 3.64
N TRP A 394 -29.91 -14.48 2.43
CA TRP A 394 -28.83 -14.07 1.51
C TRP A 394 -27.92 -15.19 1.00
N GLN A 395 -28.25 -16.44 1.32
CA GLN A 395 -27.54 -17.61 0.84
C GLN A 395 -28.15 -18.13 -0.47
N ASP A 396 -27.34 -18.84 -1.22
CA ASP A 396 -27.71 -19.81 -2.23
C ASP A 396 -28.26 -21.06 -1.52
N THR A 397 -29.58 -21.19 -1.54
CA THR A 397 -30.28 -22.31 -0.93
C THR A 397 -30.29 -23.56 -1.81
N ASP A 398 -29.75 -23.51 -3.02
CA ASP A 398 -29.73 -24.61 -3.97
C ASP A 398 -28.40 -25.38 -3.91
N PHE A 399 -27.33 -24.74 -3.43
CA PHE A 399 -26.04 -25.40 -3.24
C PHE A 399 -26.14 -26.60 -2.28
N ARG A 400 -25.81 -27.79 -2.79
CA ARG A 400 -25.66 -29.02 -2.00
C ARG A 400 -24.28 -29.61 -2.31
N PRO A 401 -23.31 -29.53 -1.37
CA PRO A 401 -22.00 -30.11 -1.63
C PRO A 401 -22.09 -31.63 -1.69
N HIS A 402 -21.38 -32.26 -2.64
CA HIS A 402 -21.21 -33.71 -2.65
C HIS A 402 -20.39 -34.18 -1.45
N HIS A 403 -19.47 -33.34 -0.98
CA HIS A 403 -18.63 -33.58 0.19
C HIS A 403 -18.64 -32.38 1.14
N THR A 404 -19.05 -32.60 2.37
CA THR A 404 -18.94 -31.59 3.43
C THR A 404 -17.52 -31.58 4.00
N LEU A 405 -16.91 -30.40 4.08
CA LEU A 405 -15.58 -30.23 4.66
C LEU A 405 -15.67 -29.77 6.12
N ALA A 406 -14.85 -30.34 6.98
CA ALA A 406 -14.64 -29.91 8.35
C ALA A 406 -13.37 -29.06 8.48
N ASP A 407 -13.18 -28.48 9.67
CA ASP A 407 -11.94 -27.78 9.98
C ASP A 407 -10.73 -28.71 9.96
N GLY A 408 -9.67 -28.30 9.26
CA GLY A 408 -8.43 -29.06 9.16
C GLY A 408 -8.44 -30.18 8.13
N ASP A 409 -9.55 -30.41 7.42
CA ASP A 409 -9.60 -31.39 6.33
C ASP A 409 -8.56 -31.05 5.25
N VAL A 410 -7.86 -32.06 4.76
CA VAL A 410 -6.79 -31.90 3.76
C VAL A 410 -7.22 -32.53 2.44
N LEU A 411 -7.17 -31.73 1.38
CA LEU A 411 -7.40 -32.14 0.01
C LEU A 411 -6.05 -32.22 -0.72
N ALA A 412 -5.62 -33.44 -1.02
CA ALA A 412 -4.50 -33.67 -1.93
C ALA A 412 -5.00 -33.49 -3.38
N LEU A 413 -4.49 -32.47 -4.07
CA LEU A 413 -4.88 -32.14 -5.45
C LEU A 413 -3.89 -32.68 -6.50
N GLY A 414 -2.80 -33.31 -6.05
CA GLY A 414 -1.73 -33.85 -6.87
C GLY A 414 -0.41 -33.86 -6.08
N GLU A 415 0.68 -34.29 -6.71
CA GLU A 415 2.00 -34.27 -6.07
C GLU A 415 2.41 -32.82 -5.74
N GLY A 416 2.68 -32.56 -4.46
CA GLY A 416 3.10 -31.25 -3.96
C GLY A 416 2.04 -30.16 -4.07
N VAL A 417 0.73 -30.50 -4.00
CA VAL A 417 -0.36 -29.54 -3.85
C VAL A 417 -1.29 -30.00 -2.74
N THR A 418 -1.17 -29.34 -1.60
CA THR A 418 -1.92 -29.63 -0.39
C THR A 418 -2.81 -28.46 -0.06
N LEU A 419 -4.12 -28.68 -0.14
CA LEU A 419 -5.11 -27.66 0.22
C LEU A 419 -5.80 -28.04 1.52
N ARG A 420 -5.55 -27.27 2.59
CA ARG A 420 -6.16 -27.48 3.90
C ARG A 420 -7.36 -26.55 4.08
N ALA A 421 -8.52 -27.12 4.38
CA ALA A 421 -9.71 -26.38 4.76
C ALA A 421 -9.54 -25.81 6.17
N VAL A 422 -9.89 -24.55 6.35
CA VAL A 422 -9.87 -23.85 7.62
C VAL A 422 -11.27 -23.27 7.85
N HIS A 423 -12.03 -23.86 8.77
CA HIS A 423 -13.35 -23.34 9.11
C HIS A 423 -13.21 -22.00 9.83
N THR A 424 -13.81 -20.97 9.23
CA THR A 424 -13.72 -19.57 9.64
C THR A 424 -15.11 -18.91 9.69
N PRO A 425 -16.02 -19.45 10.52
CA PRO A 425 -17.36 -18.90 10.65
C PRO A 425 -17.34 -17.47 11.20
N GLY A 426 -18.46 -16.78 11.04
CA GLY A 426 -18.70 -15.44 11.59
C GLY A 426 -19.16 -14.43 10.55
N HIS A 427 -18.60 -14.45 9.34
CA HIS A 427 -19.21 -13.73 8.20
C HIS A 427 -20.46 -14.48 7.72
N ALA A 428 -20.28 -15.77 7.46
CA ALA A 428 -21.32 -16.77 7.27
C ALA A 428 -20.97 -17.99 8.14
N SER A 429 -21.97 -18.72 8.62
CA SER A 429 -21.78 -19.87 9.51
C SER A 429 -21.04 -21.04 8.85
N ASN A 430 -21.14 -21.12 7.52
CA ASN A 430 -20.52 -22.16 6.70
C ASN A 430 -19.18 -21.74 6.06
N HIS A 431 -18.62 -20.60 6.46
CA HIS A 431 -17.46 -20.04 5.77
C HIS A 431 -16.18 -20.86 5.99
N LEU A 432 -15.52 -21.22 4.89
CA LEU A 432 -14.23 -21.90 4.82
C LEU A 432 -13.20 -20.99 4.15
N CYS A 433 -12.03 -20.86 4.76
CA CYS A 433 -10.81 -20.48 4.05
C CYS A 433 -10.09 -21.75 3.58
N PHE A 434 -9.23 -21.61 2.56
CA PHE A 434 -8.41 -22.72 2.07
C PHE A 434 -6.94 -22.32 2.05
N LEU A 435 -6.09 -23.09 2.73
CA LEU A 435 -4.64 -22.86 2.76
C LEU A 435 -3.95 -23.75 1.74
N LEU A 436 -3.29 -23.14 0.75
CA LEU A 436 -2.30 -23.82 -0.08
C LEU A 436 -0.97 -23.83 0.67
N GLU A 437 -0.60 -25.00 1.21
CA GLU A 437 0.50 -25.10 2.18
C GLU A 437 1.86 -24.79 1.54
N GLU A 438 2.08 -25.24 0.30
CA GLU A 438 3.36 -25.07 -0.41
C GLU A 438 3.67 -23.60 -0.75
N GLU A 439 2.66 -22.74 -0.80
CA GLU A 439 2.84 -21.30 -1.06
C GLU A 439 2.52 -20.42 0.15
N ARG A 440 2.13 -21.03 1.28
CA ARG A 440 1.64 -20.31 2.48
C ARG A 440 0.61 -19.24 2.11
N LEU A 441 -0.25 -19.59 1.14
CA LEU A 441 -1.26 -18.72 0.53
C LEU A 441 -2.63 -19.15 1.04
N LEU A 442 -3.32 -18.24 1.72
CA LEU A 442 -4.67 -18.49 2.21
C LEU A 442 -5.70 -17.85 1.26
N PHE A 443 -6.54 -18.67 0.65
CA PHE A 443 -7.77 -18.21 0.00
C PHE A 443 -8.78 -17.86 1.07
N THR A 444 -9.10 -16.57 1.20
CA THR A 444 -9.86 -16.05 2.34
C THR A 444 -11.35 -15.90 2.11
N GLY A 445 -11.83 -16.10 0.88
CA GLY A 445 -13.22 -15.79 0.52
C GLY A 445 -13.59 -14.39 1.01
N ASP A 446 -14.70 -14.30 1.74
CA ASP A 446 -15.20 -13.10 2.38
C ASP A 446 -14.93 -13.06 3.89
N HIS A 447 -13.87 -13.72 4.34
CA HIS A 447 -13.40 -13.56 5.70
C HIS A 447 -12.47 -12.34 5.85
N LEU A 448 -11.62 -12.13 4.85
CA LEU A 448 -10.66 -11.02 4.73
C LEU A 448 -10.59 -10.59 3.26
N MET A 449 -10.81 -9.31 3.00
CA MET A 449 -10.80 -8.72 1.66
C MET A 449 -9.99 -7.43 1.62
N GLN A 450 -9.62 -7.00 0.41
CA GLN A 450 -8.81 -5.80 0.24
C GLN A 450 -9.68 -4.53 0.32
N GLY A 451 -9.27 -3.57 1.15
CA GLY A 451 -9.84 -2.21 1.14
C GLY A 451 -11.09 -1.99 2.01
N SER A 452 -11.75 -3.04 2.51
CA SER A 452 -12.91 -2.90 3.39
C SER A 452 -13.00 -4.03 4.42
N THR A 453 -13.88 -3.86 5.41
CA THR A 453 -14.24 -4.93 6.34
C THR A 453 -15.53 -5.59 5.91
N VAL A 454 -15.62 -6.90 6.11
CA VAL A 454 -16.77 -7.71 5.67
C VAL A 454 -18.02 -7.43 6.52
N VAL A 455 -19.20 -7.70 5.99
CA VAL A 455 -20.45 -7.51 6.75
C VAL A 455 -20.65 -8.71 7.66
N ILE A 456 -20.94 -8.49 8.94
CA ILE A 456 -21.36 -9.55 9.86
C ILE A 456 -22.88 -9.40 10.02
N ASN A 457 -23.66 -10.35 9.50
CA ASN A 457 -25.14 -10.28 9.48
C ASN A 457 -25.78 -11.41 10.31
N PRO A 458 -26.20 -11.11 11.56
CA PRO A 458 -26.96 -12.08 12.37
C PRO A 458 -28.31 -12.44 11.74
N PRO A 459 -28.84 -13.66 11.99
CA PRO A 459 -28.32 -14.66 12.93
C PRO A 459 -27.22 -15.58 12.36
N ASP A 460 -26.98 -15.58 11.04
CA ASP A 460 -25.95 -16.44 10.44
C ASP A 460 -24.53 -15.96 10.77
N GLY A 461 -24.31 -14.65 10.64
CA GLY A 461 -23.07 -13.99 11.02
C GLY A 461 -23.03 -13.63 12.49
N ASP A 462 -21.86 -13.79 13.11
CA ASP A 462 -21.63 -13.58 14.53
C ASP A 462 -20.28 -12.90 14.75
N MET A 463 -20.26 -11.81 15.52
CA MET A 463 -19.06 -11.01 15.75
C MET A 463 -18.04 -11.69 16.66
N ALA A 464 -18.48 -12.41 17.69
CA ALA A 464 -17.60 -13.12 18.60
C ALA A 464 -16.91 -14.28 17.86
N VAL A 465 -17.68 -15.02 17.07
CA VAL A 465 -17.18 -16.13 16.24
C VAL A 465 -16.25 -15.60 15.14
N TYR A 466 -16.60 -14.48 14.48
CA TYR A 466 -15.72 -13.83 13.49
C TYR A 466 -14.37 -13.43 14.10
N LEU A 467 -14.36 -12.80 15.28
CA LEU A 467 -13.12 -12.44 15.99
C LEU A 467 -12.30 -13.68 16.41
N ALA A 468 -12.95 -14.78 16.80
CA ALA A 468 -12.27 -16.04 17.09
C ALA A 468 -11.62 -16.63 15.82
N SER A 469 -12.33 -16.63 14.69
CA SER A 469 -11.81 -17.04 13.39
C SER A 469 -10.61 -16.19 12.94
N LEU A 470 -10.66 -14.87 13.11
CA LEU A 470 -9.52 -13.99 12.83
C LEU A 470 -8.30 -14.33 13.69
N ARG A 471 -8.47 -14.58 15.00
CA ARG A 471 -7.36 -14.99 15.88
C ARG A 471 -6.77 -16.34 15.48
N LYS A 472 -7.61 -17.27 15.03
CA LYS A 472 -7.16 -18.54 14.47
C LYS A 472 -6.31 -18.35 13.21
N LEU A 473 -6.75 -17.48 12.29
CA LEU A 473 -5.94 -17.12 11.11
C LEU A 473 -4.63 -16.43 11.47
N GLN A 474 -4.62 -15.61 12.53
CA GLN A 474 -3.41 -14.96 13.03
C GLN A 474 -2.33 -15.96 13.47
N ALA A 475 -2.73 -17.13 13.96
CA ALA A 475 -1.80 -18.17 14.38
C ALA A 475 -1.19 -18.98 13.21
N LEU A 476 -1.67 -18.79 11.98
CA LEU A 476 -1.14 -19.47 10.80
C LEU A 476 0.09 -18.75 10.27
N ASP A 477 1.06 -19.53 9.80
CA ASP A 477 2.27 -19.03 9.16
C ASP A 477 1.99 -18.76 7.67
N LEU A 478 1.61 -17.52 7.36
CA LEU A 478 1.10 -17.11 6.05
C LEU A 478 2.02 -16.07 5.41
N ASP A 479 2.17 -16.14 4.09
CA ASP A 479 2.88 -15.13 3.31
C ASP A 479 1.92 -14.25 2.52
N TRP A 480 0.77 -14.79 2.11
CA TRP A 480 -0.19 -14.13 1.21
C TRP A 480 -1.64 -14.48 1.53
N LEU A 481 -2.55 -13.54 1.22
CA LEU A 481 -3.99 -13.78 1.17
C LEU A 481 -4.51 -13.61 -0.26
N ALA A 482 -5.37 -14.53 -0.69
CA ALA A 482 -6.13 -14.47 -1.94
C ALA A 482 -7.63 -14.28 -1.62
N PRO A 483 -8.14 -13.04 -1.68
CA PRO A 483 -9.51 -12.73 -1.26
C PRO A 483 -10.55 -13.09 -2.32
N GLY A 484 -11.80 -13.29 -1.88
CA GLY A 484 -12.95 -13.39 -2.79
C GLY A 484 -13.11 -12.17 -3.69
N HIS A 485 -12.65 -11.00 -3.23
CA HIS A 485 -12.70 -9.74 -3.98
C HIS A 485 -11.39 -8.95 -3.87
N GLY A 486 -10.90 -8.45 -5.01
CA GLY A 486 -9.71 -7.59 -5.09
C GLY A 486 -8.42 -8.35 -5.43
N PHE A 487 -7.28 -7.70 -5.19
CA PHE A 487 -5.96 -8.25 -5.50
C PHE A 487 -5.41 -9.13 -4.37
N LEU A 488 -4.34 -9.87 -4.64
CA LEU A 488 -3.55 -10.51 -3.58
C LEU A 488 -3.09 -9.48 -2.54
N ILE A 489 -3.10 -9.92 -1.28
CA ILE A 489 -2.73 -9.09 -0.12
C ILE A 489 -1.46 -9.68 0.51
N ASP A 490 -0.45 -8.83 0.73
CA ASP A 490 0.76 -9.16 1.47
C ASP A 490 0.60 -8.88 2.97
N GLN A 491 1.61 -9.28 3.77
CA GLN A 491 1.66 -9.03 5.21
C GLN A 491 0.38 -9.48 5.95
N PRO A 492 -0.02 -10.75 5.80
CA PRO A 492 -1.28 -11.27 6.35
C PRO A 492 -1.44 -10.99 7.85
N GLN A 493 -0.35 -11.07 8.61
CA GLN A 493 -0.37 -10.81 10.05
C GLN A 493 -0.77 -9.36 10.39
N ALA A 494 -0.25 -8.38 9.65
CA ALA A 494 -0.62 -6.98 9.83
C ALA A 494 -2.08 -6.73 9.44
N VAL A 495 -2.55 -7.39 8.38
CA VAL A 495 -3.94 -7.30 7.91
C VAL A 495 -4.91 -7.86 8.95
N VAL A 496 -4.65 -9.05 9.49
CA VAL A 496 -5.48 -9.68 10.53
C VAL A 496 -5.49 -8.82 11.79
N ALA A 497 -4.31 -8.40 12.29
CA ALA A 497 -4.21 -7.56 13.48
C ALA A 497 -4.96 -6.23 13.32
N LYS A 498 -4.84 -5.58 12.16
CA LYS A 498 -5.57 -4.35 11.84
C LYS A 498 -7.08 -4.57 11.80
N THR A 499 -7.55 -5.67 11.23
CA THR A 499 -8.98 -6.01 11.18
C THR A 499 -9.53 -6.25 12.59
N ILE A 500 -8.83 -7.02 13.43
CA ILE A 500 -9.21 -7.22 14.83
C ILE A 500 -9.29 -5.88 15.57
N ALA A 501 -8.25 -5.05 15.48
CA ALA A 501 -8.22 -3.75 16.13
C ALA A 501 -9.36 -2.84 15.68
N HIS A 502 -9.67 -2.85 14.37
CA HIS A 502 -10.79 -2.09 13.82
C HIS A 502 -12.14 -2.52 14.41
N ARG A 503 -12.39 -3.83 14.52
CA ARG A 503 -13.64 -4.35 15.11
C ARG A 503 -13.76 -4.02 16.59
N LEU A 504 -12.68 -4.16 17.36
CA LEU A 504 -12.69 -3.81 18.78
C LEU A 504 -12.87 -2.30 19.01
N ALA A 505 -12.28 -1.46 18.15
CA ALA A 505 -12.52 -0.01 18.21
C ALA A 505 -13.99 0.33 17.90
N ARG A 506 -14.62 -0.37 16.94
CA ARG A 506 -16.05 -0.21 16.66
C ARG A 506 -16.91 -0.67 17.83
N GLU A 507 -16.60 -1.80 18.44
CA GLU A 507 -17.29 -2.30 19.65
C GLU A 507 -17.23 -1.29 20.80
N ALA A 508 -16.05 -0.72 21.06
CA ALA A 508 -15.89 0.34 22.06
C ALA A 508 -16.76 1.57 21.74
N LYS A 509 -16.88 1.96 20.47
CA LYS A 509 -17.77 3.04 20.03
C LYS A 509 -19.25 2.70 20.25
N VAL A 510 -19.65 1.45 20.01
CA VAL A 510 -21.03 0.98 20.29
C VAL A 510 -21.33 1.05 21.77
N LEU A 511 -20.45 0.52 22.62
CA LEU A 511 -20.63 0.54 24.06
C LEU A 511 -20.70 1.97 24.60
N ALA A 512 -19.82 2.86 24.15
CA ALA A 512 -19.85 4.27 24.53
C ALA A 512 -21.16 4.96 24.13
N ALA A 513 -21.73 4.62 22.95
CA ALA A 513 -23.01 5.16 22.53
C ALA A 513 -24.17 4.68 23.41
N VAL A 514 -24.21 3.39 23.77
CA VAL A 514 -25.21 2.84 24.71
C VAL A 514 -25.11 3.50 26.09
N GLN A 515 -23.89 3.67 26.60
CA GLN A 515 -23.64 4.33 27.89
C GLN A 515 -24.09 5.80 27.90
N ALA A 516 -23.81 6.53 26.83
CA ALA A 516 -24.13 7.96 26.73
C ALA A 516 -25.63 8.24 26.56
N GLN A 517 -26.36 7.38 25.83
CA GLN A 517 -27.78 7.59 25.54
C GLN A 517 -28.73 6.96 26.57
N GLY A 518 -28.26 6.02 27.40
CA GLY A 518 -29.13 5.20 28.23
C GLY A 518 -29.91 4.19 27.37
N PRO A 519 -31.14 3.79 27.78
CA PRO A 519 -31.98 2.92 26.96
C PRO A 519 -32.23 3.51 25.56
N ALA A 520 -31.63 2.91 24.53
CA ALA A 520 -31.66 3.42 23.16
C ALA A 520 -31.97 2.31 22.14
N GLY A 521 -32.82 2.63 21.17
CA GLY A 521 -33.07 1.76 20.01
C GLY A 521 -31.91 1.77 19.02
N GLU A 522 -31.90 0.78 18.12
CA GLU A 522 -30.81 0.60 17.15
C GLU A 522 -30.63 1.80 16.21
N ASP A 523 -31.72 2.48 15.79
CA ASP A 523 -31.64 3.65 14.91
C ASP A 523 -30.89 4.82 15.56
N ALA A 524 -31.11 5.06 16.86
CA ALA A 524 -30.44 6.11 17.62
C ALA A 524 -28.95 5.80 17.85
N LEU A 525 -28.64 4.52 18.09
CA LEU A 525 -27.26 4.03 18.20
C LEU A 525 -26.54 4.11 16.85
N LEU A 526 -27.20 3.71 15.76
CA LEU A 526 -26.66 3.76 14.40
C LEU A 526 -26.25 5.18 14.02
N ALA A 527 -27.11 6.17 14.28
CA ALA A 527 -26.83 7.57 14.00
C ALA A 527 -25.57 8.09 14.71
N THR A 528 -25.26 7.58 15.90
CA THR A 528 -24.08 7.98 16.68
C THR A 528 -22.83 7.17 16.29
N VAL A 529 -22.96 5.84 16.23
CA VAL A 529 -21.84 4.94 15.95
C VAL A 529 -21.37 5.09 14.51
N TYR A 530 -22.26 5.41 13.57
CA TYR A 530 -21.99 5.52 12.13
C TYR A 530 -22.26 6.95 11.60
N ALA A 531 -22.08 7.98 12.42
CA ALA A 531 -22.25 9.39 12.03
C ALA A 531 -21.39 9.81 10.82
N ASP A 532 -20.22 9.18 10.66
CA ASP A 532 -19.25 9.37 9.58
C ASP A 532 -19.52 8.50 8.35
N THR A 533 -20.54 7.65 8.41
CA THR A 533 -20.88 6.71 7.33
C THR A 533 -21.99 7.30 6.45
N PRO A 534 -21.83 7.32 5.11
CA PRO A 534 -22.87 7.79 4.20
C PRO A 534 -24.21 7.08 4.41
N ALA A 535 -25.33 7.82 4.38
CA ALA A 535 -26.68 7.31 4.65
C ALA A 535 -27.05 6.07 3.81
N ARG A 536 -26.60 6.01 2.55
CA ARG A 536 -26.81 4.84 1.67
C ARG A 536 -26.24 3.52 2.22
N LEU A 537 -25.28 3.58 3.14
CA LEU A 537 -24.64 2.41 3.77
C LEU A 537 -25.25 2.05 5.13
N HIS A 538 -26.20 2.84 5.65
CA HIS A 538 -26.76 2.64 6.99
C HIS A 538 -27.47 1.30 7.15
N ALA A 539 -28.18 0.83 6.12
CA ALA A 539 -28.84 -0.49 6.14
C ALA A 539 -27.85 -1.64 6.34
N VAL A 540 -26.65 -1.55 5.76
CA VAL A 540 -25.58 -2.54 5.89
C VAL A 540 -24.85 -2.36 7.23
N ALA A 541 -24.58 -1.11 7.62
CA ALA A 541 -23.97 -0.77 8.90
C ALA A 541 -24.81 -1.26 10.10
N LEU A 542 -26.14 -1.18 10.01
CA LEU A 542 -27.07 -1.67 11.03
C LEU A 542 -26.86 -3.17 11.32
N ARG A 543 -26.51 -3.98 10.32
CA ARG A 543 -26.22 -5.40 10.51
C ARG A 543 -24.98 -5.63 11.37
N SER A 544 -23.91 -4.86 11.09
CA SER A 544 -22.69 -4.89 11.90
C SER A 544 -22.91 -4.31 13.31
N LEU A 545 -23.75 -3.27 13.45
CA LEU A 545 -24.16 -2.75 14.75
C LEU A 545 -24.85 -3.83 15.59
N ARG A 546 -25.84 -4.53 15.00
CA ARG A 546 -26.55 -5.66 15.63
C ARG A 546 -25.58 -6.74 16.08
N ALA A 547 -24.64 -7.14 15.23
CA ALA A 547 -23.64 -8.15 15.57
C ALA A 547 -22.79 -7.75 16.79
N HIS A 548 -22.42 -6.48 16.91
CA HIS A 548 -21.73 -5.97 18.10
C HIS A 548 -22.64 -5.95 19.34
N LEU A 549 -23.90 -5.53 19.21
CA LEU A 549 -24.85 -5.50 20.32
C LEU A 549 -25.14 -6.91 20.86
N HIS A 550 -25.32 -7.89 19.98
CA HIS A 550 -25.46 -9.30 20.38
C HIS A 550 -24.23 -9.81 21.11
N LYS A 551 -23.03 -9.58 20.58
CA LYS A 551 -21.80 -9.96 21.29
C LYS A 551 -21.71 -9.30 22.67
N LEU A 552 -21.94 -7.98 22.77
CA LEU A 552 -21.92 -7.26 24.05
C LEU A 552 -23.00 -7.77 25.02
N HIS A 553 -24.12 -8.27 24.50
CA HIS A 553 -25.17 -8.89 25.28
C HIS A 553 -24.71 -10.22 25.87
N ASP A 554 -24.13 -11.07 25.03
CA ASP A 554 -23.62 -12.39 25.41
C ASP A 554 -22.44 -12.27 26.39
N ASP A 555 -21.63 -11.20 26.26
CA ASP A 555 -20.58 -10.83 27.21
C ASP A 555 -21.12 -10.28 28.54
N GLY A 556 -22.43 -10.09 28.68
CA GLY A 556 -23.07 -9.57 29.90
C GLY A 556 -22.86 -8.07 30.14
N VAL A 557 -22.47 -7.32 29.11
CA VAL A 557 -22.16 -5.88 29.20
C VAL A 557 -23.40 -5.01 28.94
N VAL A 558 -24.26 -5.44 28.01
CA VAL A 558 -25.52 -4.77 27.69
C VAL A 558 -26.71 -5.73 27.77
N THR A 559 -27.90 -5.19 27.92
CA THR A 559 -29.16 -5.93 27.89
C THR A 559 -30.16 -5.22 26.98
N ALA A 560 -31.05 -6.01 26.37
CA ALA A 560 -32.15 -5.50 25.55
C ALA A 560 -33.48 -5.70 26.28
N ALA A 561 -34.25 -4.64 26.43
CA ALA A 561 -35.63 -4.67 26.95
C ALA A 561 -36.48 -3.67 26.15
N ASP A 562 -37.71 -4.07 25.80
CA ASP A 562 -38.69 -3.21 25.10
C ASP A 562 -38.15 -2.55 23.81
N GLY A 563 -37.28 -3.26 23.07
CA GLY A 563 -36.67 -2.76 21.83
C GLY A 563 -35.54 -1.74 22.03
N ALA A 564 -35.08 -1.54 23.27
CA ALA A 564 -33.98 -0.65 23.62
C ALA A 564 -32.82 -1.41 24.27
N TRP A 565 -31.59 -0.99 23.93
CA TRP A 565 -30.34 -1.47 24.50
C TRP A 565 -29.88 -0.55 25.63
N ARG A 566 -29.42 -1.13 26.73
CA ARG A 566 -28.82 -0.40 27.87
C ARG A 566 -27.67 -1.20 28.47
N THR A 567 -26.76 -0.56 29.19
CA THR A 567 -25.78 -1.28 30.01
C THR A 567 -26.45 -2.04 31.15
N VAL A 568 -25.89 -3.18 31.52
CA VAL A 568 -26.33 -4.00 32.67
C VAL A 568 -26.06 -3.29 34.00
#